data_AF-A0A8T6G419-F1
#
_entry.id   AF-A0A8T6G419-F1
#
_cell.length_a   1.000
_cell.length_b   1.000
_cell.length_c   1.000
_cell.angle_alpha   90.00
_cell.angle_beta   90.00
_cell.angle_gamma   90.00
#
_symmetry.space_group_name_H-M   'P 1'
#
loop_
_entity.id
_entity.type
_entity.pdbx_description
1 polymer ?
#
loop_
_entity_poly.entity_id
_entity_poly.type
_entity_poly.pdbx_seq_one_letter_code
_entity_poly.pdbx_strand_id
1 'polypeptide(L)'
;MLGLGLALLSATSVAASVDCQFVLGFKTLRDLVGHETVGECLENEHYNANGDSEQQTTGGLLVWRKQDNRTAFTDGYRTWINGPNGLQQRLNTERFAWEHDYAPGGGIATPTPTPTPIPTPTVLPTPTPTPTPTQRIDPRLGRALQALQTTSLGRIFYGWFAEAAPSVTFGTVPRGWTSRYHEPPRNEIVIDTALRSESADALAALIAWETVLAINSKRRGPQSERWRSGTDCLNEVVDAEGALARWWISRYGRQGLRDPNTATERMLNYLAQDYR
;
A
#
# COMPACT_ATOMS: atom_id res chain seq x y z
N MET A 1 -5.87 -29.93 69.58
CA MET A 1 -4.99 -29.06 68.79
C MET A 1 -5.55 -28.98 67.37
N LEU A 2 -6.32 -27.92 67.05
CA LEU A 2 -6.79 -27.65 65.69
C LEU A 2 -5.91 -26.53 65.11
N GLY A 3 -5.18 -26.81 64.04
CA GLY A 3 -4.33 -25.84 63.34
C GLY A 3 -5.13 -25.07 62.30
N LEU A 4 -5.18 -23.75 62.43
CA LEU A 4 -5.72 -22.81 61.44
C LEU A 4 -4.70 -22.64 60.31
N GLY A 5 -5.02 -23.10 59.10
CA GLY A 5 -4.22 -22.86 57.90
C GLY A 5 -4.52 -21.48 57.31
N LEU A 6 -3.54 -20.58 57.38
CA LEU A 6 -3.59 -19.25 56.78
C LEU A 6 -3.28 -19.37 55.27
N ALA A 7 -4.29 -19.23 54.41
CA ALA A 7 -4.09 -19.20 52.96
C ALA A 7 -3.62 -17.79 52.54
N LEU A 8 -2.39 -17.71 52.05
CA LEU A 8 -1.84 -16.53 51.37
C LEU A 8 -2.58 -16.35 50.02
N LEU A 9 -3.42 -15.32 49.91
CA LEU A 9 -3.91 -14.86 48.62
C LEU A 9 -2.77 -14.14 47.88
N SER A 10 -2.26 -14.74 46.81
CA SER A 10 -1.45 -14.04 45.83
C SER A 10 -2.32 -12.99 45.15
N ALA A 11 -2.03 -11.71 45.41
CA ALA A 11 -2.59 -10.62 44.63
C ALA A 11 -1.93 -10.62 43.25
N THR A 12 -2.62 -11.14 42.23
CA THR A 12 -2.27 -10.89 40.84
C THR A 12 -2.51 -9.40 40.56
N SER A 13 -1.42 -8.65 40.40
CA SER A 13 -1.48 -7.30 39.86
C SER A 13 -2.04 -7.38 38.44
N VAL A 14 -3.31 -7.02 38.27
CA VAL A 14 -3.89 -6.78 36.94
C VAL A 14 -3.31 -5.44 36.48
N ALA A 15 -2.30 -5.50 35.61
CA ALA A 15 -1.91 -4.32 34.85
C ALA A 15 -3.14 -3.83 34.08
N ALA A 16 -3.49 -2.56 34.24
CA ALA A 16 -4.62 -1.96 33.54
C ALA A 16 -4.42 -2.15 32.03
N SER A 17 -5.27 -2.97 31.41
CA SER A 17 -5.40 -3.07 29.97
C SER A 17 -5.84 -1.71 29.46
N VAL A 18 -4.92 -0.96 28.85
CA VAL A 18 -5.34 0.11 27.95
C VAL A 18 -5.95 -0.59 26.76
N ASP A 19 -7.25 -0.41 26.52
CA ASP A 19 -7.94 -0.87 25.30
C ASP A 19 -7.48 -0.02 24.10
N CYS A 20 -6.18 0.01 23.86
CA CYS A 20 -5.60 0.64 22.69
C CYS A 20 -5.75 -0.29 21.49
N GLN A 21 -5.76 0.30 20.31
CA GLN A 21 -5.87 -0.45 19.07
C GLN A 21 -4.87 0.06 18.06
N PHE A 22 -4.33 -0.86 17.27
CA PHE A 22 -3.65 -0.52 16.04
C PHE A 22 -4.71 -0.33 14.96
N VAL A 23 -4.72 0.84 14.33
CA VAL A 23 -5.66 1.17 13.25
C VAL A 23 -4.89 1.53 11.98
N LEU A 24 -5.57 1.44 10.83
CA LEU A 24 -5.08 1.93 9.54
C LEU A 24 -3.62 1.50 9.24
N GLY A 25 -2.74 2.47 8.97
CA GLY A 25 -1.35 2.23 8.58
C GLY A 25 -0.51 1.57 9.68
N PHE A 26 -0.79 1.84 10.95
CA PHE A 26 -0.10 1.20 12.08
C PHE A 26 -0.50 -0.24 12.28
N LYS A 27 -1.78 -0.57 12.01
CA LYS A 27 -2.19 -1.97 11.94
C LYS A 27 -1.45 -2.69 10.81
N THR A 28 -1.45 -2.13 9.61
CA THR A 28 -0.75 -2.73 8.46
C THR A 28 0.74 -2.90 8.74
N LEU A 29 1.39 -1.91 9.34
CA LEU A 29 2.81 -1.98 9.64
C LEU A 29 3.13 -3.03 10.72
N ARG A 30 2.28 -3.16 11.76
CA ARG A 30 2.40 -4.25 12.74
C ARG A 30 2.24 -5.62 12.11
N ASP A 31 1.28 -5.79 11.20
CA ASP A 31 1.04 -7.04 10.50
C ASP A 31 2.25 -7.43 9.61
N LEU A 32 2.95 -6.45 9.03
CA LEU A 32 4.13 -6.66 8.20
C LEU A 32 5.41 -6.92 9.00
N VAL A 33 5.67 -6.15 10.07
CA VAL A 33 6.87 -6.27 10.91
C VAL A 33 6.78 -7.51 11.81
N GLY A 34 5.57 -7.82 12.28
CA GLY A 34 5.29 -8.97 13.14
C GLY A 34 5.00 -8.57 14.58
N HIS A 35 4.04 -9.29 15.17
CA HIS A 35 3.57 -9.07 16.54
C HIS A 35 4.68 -9.21 17.59
N GLU A 36 5.65 -10.11 17.38
CA GLU A 36 6.75 -10.32 18.34
C GLU A 36 7.72 -9.14 18.42
N THR A 37 7.89 -8.42 17.30
CA THR A 37 8.81 -7.29 17.22
C THR A 37 8.14 -5.98 17.62
N VAL A 38 6.92 -5.73 17.16
CA VAL A 38 6.17 -4.50 17.52
C VAL A 38 5.56 -4.61 18.92
N GLY A 39 5.13 -5.81 19.31
CA GLY A 39 4.49 -6.06 20.59
C GLY A 39 3.05 -5.56 20.68
N GLU A 40 2.59 -5.28 21.90
CA GLU A 40 1.27 -4.74 22.17
C GLU A 40 1.28 -3.21 22.17
N CYS A 41 0.15 -2.58 21.89
CA CYS A 41 0.05 -1.14 22.00
C CYS A 41 0.07 -0.72 23.48
N LEU A 42 0.58 0.48 23.75
CA LEU A 42 0.53 1.09 25.08
C LEU A 42 -0.46 2.26 25.13
N GLU A 43 -0.80 2.80 23.97
CA GLU A 43 -1.70 3.94 23.79
C GLU A 43 -2.34 3.90 22.40
N ASN A 44 -3.35 4.74 22.18
CA ASN A 44 -3.89 4.97 20.84
C ASN A 44 -3.00 5.91 20.04
N GLU A 45 -3.05 5.76 18.71
CA GLU A 45 -2.44 6.69 17.76
C GLU A 45 -2.84 8.14 18.06
N HIS A 46 -1.86 9.05 18.09
CA HIS A 46 -2.06 10.47 18.30
C HIS A 46 -1.05 11.31 17.51
N TYR A 47 -1.40 12.57 17.23
CA TYR A 47 -0.49 13.48 16.53
C TYR A 47 0.46 14.19 17.50
N ASN A 48 1.74 14.26 17.14
CA ASN A 48 2.74 15.04 17.85
C ASN A 48 2.71 16.52 17.40
N ALA A 49 3.56 17.36 18.02
CA ALA A 49 3.65 18.79 17.72
C ALA A 49 4.04 19.12 16.26
N ASN A 50 4.77 18.21 15.60
CA ASN A 50 5.18 18.36 14.20
C ASN A 50 4.11 17.88 13.21
N GLY A 51 3.01 17.31 13.71
CA GLY A 51 1.90 16.78 12.92
C GLY A 51 2.16 15.39 12.34
N ASP A 52 3.20 14.70 12.81
CA ASP A 52 3.37 13.26 12.60
C ASP A 52 2.43 12.50 13.53
N SER A 53 2.00 11.32 13.10
CA SER A 53 1.21 10.44 13.94
C SER A 53 2.14 9.45 14.63
N GLU A 54 1.91 9.18 15.91
CA GLU A 54 2.75 8.33 16.74
C GLU A 54 1.90 7.38 17.58
N GLN A 55 2.43 6.18 17.83
CA GLN A 55 1.82 5.21 18.74
C GLN A 55 2.92 4.40 19.44
N GLN A 56 3.00 4.51 20.76
CA GLN A 56 3.90 3.68 21.56
C GLN A 56 3.41 2.24 21.66
N THR A 57 4.36 1.32 21.61
CA THR A 57 4.15 -0.12 21.75
C THR A 57 5.15 -0.70 22.74
N THR A 58 4.92 -1.93 23.20
CA THR A 58 5.87 -2.61 24.10
C THR A 58 7.21 -2.90 23.41
N GLY A 59 7.23 -2.94 22.08
CA GLY A 59 8.44 -3.17 21.28
C GLY A 59 9.13 -1.89 20.79
N GLY A 60 8.47 -0.73 20.82
CA GLY A 60 9.05 0.50 20.30
C GLY A 60 8.01 1.56 19.91
N LEU A 61 8.31 2.31 18.85
CA LEU A 61 7.49 3.43 18.38
C LEU A 61 7.08 3.23 16.94
N LEU A 62 5.77 3.28 16.68
CA LEU A 62 5.22 3.44 15.34
C LEU A 62 5.07 4.93 15.03
N VAL A 63 5.48 5.34 13.84
CA VAL A 63 5.42 6.73 13.38
C VAL A 63 4.90 6.77 11.96
N TRP A 64 3.92 7.62 11.68
CA TRP A 64 3.57 8.07 10.34
C TRP A 64 4.12 9.47 10.18
N ARG A 65 5.05 9.65 9.25
CA ARG A 65 5.63 10.95 8.96
C ARG A 65 4.77 11.66 7.93
N LYS A 66 4.29 12.85 8.30
CA LYS A 66 3.51 13.71 7.41
C LYS A 66 4.29 14.17 6.19
N GLN A 67 5.60 14.37 6.38
CA GLN A 67 6.49 14.95 5.37
C GLN A 67 6.58 14.12 4.08
N ASP A 68 6.64 12.80 4.20
CA ASP A 68 6.76 11.88 3.06
C ASP A 68 5.68 10.78 3.05
N ASN A 69 4.69 10.91 3.94
CA ASN A 69 3.55 10.02 4.06
C ASN A 69 3.97 8.54 4.27
N ARG A 70 5.05 8.30 5.02
CA ARG A 70 5.56 6.96 5.31
C ARG A 70 5.32 6.56 6.75
N THR A 71 4.86 5.32 6.93
CA THR A 71 4.87 4.65 8.23
C THR A 71 6.20 3.96 8.47
N ALA A 72 6.70 4.04 9.70
CA ALA A 72 7.88 3.35 10.17
C ALA A 72 7.69 2.86 11.60
N PHE A 73 8.41 1.81 11.97
CA PHE A 73 8.53 1.28 13.32
C PHE A 73 10.01 1.31 13.70
N THR A 74 10.33 1.72 14.93
CA THR A 74 11.68 1.55 15.48
C THR A 74 11.63 0.94 16.87
N ASP A 75 12.51 -0.03 17.10
CA ASP A 75 12.77 -0.65 18.41
C ASP A 75 13.86 0.12 19.21
N GLY A 76 14.29 1.28 18.71
CA GLY A 76 15.41 2.06 19.24
C GLY A 76 16.78 1.70 18.64
N TYR A 77 16.92 0.54 17.99
CA TYR A 77 18.16 0.10 17.33
C TYR A 77 18.05 0.03 15.80
N ARG A 78 16.95 -0.53 15.30
CA ARG A 78 16.62 -0.67 13.87
C ARG A 78 15.33 0.06 13.54
N THR A 79 15.16 0.36 12.26
CA THR A 79 13.93 0.91 11.70
C THR A 79 13.41 -0.03 10.63
N TRP A 80 12.12 -0.35 10.70
CA TRP A 80 11.34 -0.95 9.63
C TRP A 80 10.48 0.14 9.01
N ILE A 81 10.67 0.43 7.73
CA ILE A 81 10.01 1.54 7.04
C ILE A 81 9.31 1.03 5.79
N ASN A 82 8.09 1.52 5.54
CA ASN A 82 7.42 1.29 4.26
C ASN A 82 8.12 2.10 3.17
N GLY A 83 8.96 1.40 2.40
CA GLY A 83 9.81 1.90 1.34
C GLY A 83 9.20 1.72 -0.06
N PRO A 84 9.89 2.19 -1.12
CA PRO A 84 9.47 1.97 -2.51
C PRO A 84 9.42 0.48 -2.91
N ASN A 85 10.13 -0.39 -2.19
CA ASN A 85 10.17 -1.83 -2.45
C ASN A 85 9.44 -2.64 -1.35
N GLY A 86 8.42 -2.05 -0.71
CA GLY A 86 7.70 -2.67 0.41
C GLY A 86 8.36 -2.41 1.77
N LEU A 87 8.14 -3.29 2.75
CA LEU A 87 8.77 -3.17 4.06
C LEU A 87 10.29 -3.36 3.95
N GLN A 88 11.04 -2.35 4.34
CA GLN A 88 12.50 -2.39 4.32
C GLN A 88 13.03 -2.13 5.73
N GLN A 89 14.09 -2.85 6.09
CA GLN A 89 14.72 -2.76 7.40
C GLN A 89 16.13 -2.21 7.27
N ARG A 90 16.51 -1.30 8.16
CA ARG A 90 17.87 -0.76 8.27
C ARG A 90 18.25 -0.45 9.71
N LEU A 91 19.53 -0.26 10.00
CA LEU A 91 19.94 0.31 11.28
C LEU A 91 19.49 1.78 11.40
N ASN A 92 19.32 2.25 12.63
CA ASN A 92 19.00 3.66 12.88
C ASN A 92 20.16 4.61 12.47
N THR A 93 21.38 4.09 12.36
CA THR A 93 22.58 4.78 11.88
C THR A 93 22.72 4.79 10.35
N GLU A 94 21.90 4.04 9.64
CA GLU A 94 21.92 3.93 8.18
C GLU A 94 20.72 4.66 7.57
N ARG A 95 20.78 4.98 6.28
CA ARG A 95 19.65 5.49 5.48
C ARG A 95 19.68 4.83 4.11
N PHE A 96 18.52 4.52 3.55
CA PHE A 96 18.45 4.14 2.15
C PHE A 96 18.69 5.35 1.25
N ALA A 97 19.23 5.12 0.05
CA ALA A 97 19.46 6.21 -0.91
C ALA A 97 18.19 7.00 -1.25
N TRP A 98 17.01 6.38 -1.17
CA TRP A 98 15.72 7.02 -1.43
C TRP A 98 15.14 7.78 -0.22
N GLU A 99 15.70 7.57 0.97
CA GLU A 99 15.43 8.40 2.15
C GLU A 99 16.23 9.69 2.01
N HIS A 100 15.92 10.51 1.00
CA HIS A 100 16.65 11.74 0.74
C HIS A 100 16.68 12.64 1.99
N ASP A 101 17.89 13.07 2.33
CA ASP A 101 18.28 13.71 3.58
C ASP A 101 17.50 14.99 3.87
N TYR A 102 16.70 14.98 4.93
CA TYR A 102 16.39 16.18 5.69
C TYR A 102 16.34 15.84 7.19
N ALA A 103 17.51 15.58 7.77
CA ALA A 103 17.70 15.78 9.20
C ALA A 103 18.44 17.11 9.40
N PRO A 104 17.92 18.06 10.20
CA PRO A 104 18.80 19.05 10.79
C PRO A 104 19.47 18.37 12.00
N GLY A 105 20.73 17.95 11.85
CA GLY A 105 21.53 17.57 13.03
C GLY A 105 22.63 16.54 12.80
N GLY A 106 23.82 17.06 12.49
CA GLY A 106 25.15 16.53 12.78
C GLY A 106 25.33 15.07 13.19
N GLY A 107 25.95 14.29 12.30
CA GLY A 107 26.62 13.03 12.63
C GLY A 107 27.95 12.96 11.89
N ILE A 108 29.05 13.12 12.62
CA ILE A 108 30.44 13.15 12.13
C ILE A 108 30.80 11.78 11.53
N ALA A 109 31.31 11.78 10.29
CA ALA A 109 31.94 10.61 9.70
C ALA A 109 33.17 10.19 10.52
N THR A 110 33.20 8.95 10.98
CA THR A 110 34.37 8.34 11.64
C THR A 110 34.90 7.20 10.74
N PRO A 111 36.21 7.05 10.52
CA PRO A 111 36.75 6.08 9.55
C PRO A 111 36.58 4.62 10.02
N THR A 112 36.18 3.77 9.09
CA THR A 112 35.96 2.32 9.23
C THR A 112 37.29 1.55 9.41
N PRO A 113 37.41 0.58 10.33
CA PRO A 113 38.58 -0.29 10.41
C PRO A 113 38.61 -1.32 9.26
N THR A 114 39.80 -1.52 8.69
CA THR A 114 40.10 -2.47 7.62
C THR A 114 39.84 -3.93 8.06
N PRO A 115 38.98 -4.70 7.37
CA PRO A 115 38.84 -6.13 7.65
C PRO A 115 40.03 -6.93 7.07
N THR A 116 40.54 -7.84 7.88
CA THR A 116 41.56 -8.87 7.56
C THR A 116 41.04 -9.81 6.45
N PRO A 117 41.87 -10.24 5.48
CA PRO A 117 41.40 -11.08 4.37
C PRO A 117 40.99 -12.48 4.84
N ILE A 118 39.73 -12.84 4.58
CA ILE A 118 39.22 -14.23 4.60
C ILE A 118 39.52 -14.85 3.22
N PRO A 119 39.90 -16.15 3.14
CA PRO A 119 40.16 -16.81 1.87
C PRO A 119 38.92 -16.82 0.96
N THR A 120 39.10 -16.35 -0.25
CA THR A 120 38.10 -16.19 -1.31
C THR A 120 37.52 -17.54 -1.74
N PRO A 121 36.21 -17.81 -1.62
CA PRO A 121 35.59 -18.91 -2.36
C PRO A 121 35.56 -18.55 -3.84
N THR A 122 35.96 -19.49 -4.70
CA THR A 122 35.91 -19.36 -6.16
C THR A 122 34.45 -19.16 -6.60
N VAL A 123 34.09 -17.93 -6.96
CA VAL A 123 32.74 -17.58 -7.43
C VAL A 123 32.61 -17.97 -8.90
N LEU A 124 31.66 -18.85 -9.20
CA LEU A 124 31.19 -19.12 -10.57
C LEU A 124 30.66 -17.81 -11.18
N PRO A 125 30.93 -17.48 -12.46
CA PRO A 125 30.44 -16.24 -13.06
C PRO A 125 28.92 -16.18 -12.95
N THR A 126 28.42 -15.21 -12.17
CA THR A 126 27.00 -14.89 -12.10
C THR A 126 26.60 -14.31 -13.46
N PRO A 127 25.54 -14.81 -14.12
CA PRO A 127 25.11 -14.25 -15.39
C PRO A 127 24.73 -12.79 -15.18
N THR A 128 25.31 -11.90 -16.00
CA THR A 128 24.97 -10.48 -16.04
C THR A 128 23.46 -10.32 -16.21
N PRO A 129 22.76 -9.57 -15.33
CA PRO A 129 21.33 -9.34 -15.52
C PRO A 129 21.15 -8.55 -16.82
N THR A 130 20.49 -9.18 -17.81
CA THR A 130 20.03 -8.49 -19.02
C THR A 130 19.09 -7.35 -18.59
N PRO A 131 19.33 -6.09 -18.98
CA PRO A 131 18.46 -4.99 -18.61
C PRO A 131 17.05 -5.27 -19.12
N THR A 132 16.10 -5.39 -18.20
CA THR A 132 14.68 -5.49 -18.53
C THR A 132 14.28 -4.23 -19.31
N PRO A 133 13.67 -4.34 -20.50
CA PRO A 133 13.31 -3.16 -21.29
C PRO A 133 12.40 -2.27 -20.44
N THR A 134 12.87 -1.05 -20.18
CA THR A 134 12.08 -0.01 -19.51
C THR A 134 10.92 0.34 -20.44
N GLN A 135 9.79 -0.32 -20.27
CA GLN A 135 8.57 0.01 -21.02
C GLN A 135 8.18 1.45 -20.64
N ARG A 136 8.35 2.37 -21.58
CA ARG A 136 7.92 3.76 -21.42
C ARG A 136 6.40 3.77 -21.35
N ILE A 137 5.85 4.03 -20.16
CA ILE A 137 4.41 4.17 -19.94
C ILE A 137 3.89 5.28 -20.88
N ASP A 138 2.75 5.03 -21.55
CA ASP A 138 2.10 6.04 -22.39
C ASP A 138 1.84 7.30 -21.54
N PRO A 139 2.26 8.51 -21.97
CA PRO A 139 2.13 9.72 -21.16
C PRO A 139 0.70 10.00 -20.66
N ARG A 140 -0.32 9.55 -21.39
CA ARG A 140 -1.72 9.71 -20.98
C ARG A 140 -2.07 8.80 -19.81
N LEU A 141 -1.62 7.54 -19.85
CA LEU A 141 -1.74 6.61 -18.73
C LEU A 141 -0.89 7.07 -17.56
N GLY A 142 0.28 7.66 -17.81
CA GLY A 142 1.10 8.30 -16.78
C GLY A 142 0.35 9.43 -16.06
N ARG A 143 -0.35 10.30 -16.79
CA ARG A 143 -1.20 11.34 -16.20
C ARG A 143 -2.40 10.76 -15.44
N ALA A 144 -3.01 9.69 -15.94
CA ALA A 144 -4.10 9.01 -15.26
C ALA A 144 -3.64 8.38 -13.93
N LEU A 145 -2.50 7.70 -13.93
CA LEU A 145 -1.88 7.16 -12.72
C LEU A 145 -1.51 8.26 -11.71
N GLN A 146 -1.04 9.41 -12.20
CA GLN A 146 -0.81 10.59 -11.35
C GLN A 146 -2.13 11.15 -10.79
N ALA A 147 -3.18 11.25 -11.61
CA ALA A 147 -4.50 11.70 -11.17
C ALA A 147 -5.11 10.76 -10.11
N LEU A 148 -4.89 9.45 -10.25
CA LEU A 148 -5.30 8.45 -9.26
C LEU A 148 -4.73 8.81 -7.87
N GLN A 149 -3.45 9.18 -7.78
CA GLN A 149 -2.79 9.53 -6.51
C GLN A 149 -3.30 10.81 -5.84
N THR A 150 -4.13 11.62 -6.51
CA THR A 150 -4.60 12.89 -5.93
C THR A 150 -5.65 12.70 -4.84
N THR A 151 -6.18 11.49 -4.69
CA THR A 151 -7.24 11.17 -3.72
C THR A 151 -6.74 10.14 -2.71
N SER A 152 -7.29 10.13 -1.50
CA SER A 152 -6.88 9.16 -0.47
C SER A 152 -7.11 7.71 -0.91
N LEU A 153 -8.23 7.46 -1.59
CA LEU A 153 -8.53 6.13 -2.15
C LEU A 153 -7.52 5.74 -3.24
N GLY A 154 -7.21 6.65 -4.16
CA GLY A 154 -6.27 6.32 -5.23
C GLY A 154 -4.81 6.23 -4.75
N ARG A 155 -4.45 6.85 -3.62
CA ARG A 155 -3.16 6.56 -2.94
C ARG A 155 -3.09 5.13 -2.39
N ILE A 156 -4.19 4.59 -1.86
CA ILE A 156 -4.26 3.18 -1.44
C ILE A 156 -4.05 2.27 -2.65
N PHE A 157 -4.76 2.53 -3.75
CA PHE A 157 -4.58 1.78 -4.99
C PHE A 157 -3.15 1.86 -5.52
N TYR A 158 -2.57 3.06 -5.53
CA TYR A 158 -1.19 3.26 -5.98
C TYR A 158 -0.15 2.55 -5.10
N GLY A 159 -0.38 2.49 -3.78
CA GLY A 159 0.45 1.71 -2.87
C GLY A 159 0.47 0.23 -3.27
N TRP A 160 -0.69 -0.34 -3.60
CA TRP A 160 -0.75 -1.71 -4.11
C TRP A 160 -0.07 -1.87 -5.49
N PHE A 161 -0.21 -0.89 -6.41
CA PHE A 161 0.52 -0.90 -7.69
C PHE A 161 2.04 -1.01 -7.51
N ALA A 162 2.59 -0.35 -6.48
CA ALA A 162 4.02 -0.39 -6.22
C ALA A 162 4.53 -1.78 -5.81
N GLU A 163 3.68 -2.58 -5.15
CA GLU A 163 4.02 -3.94 -4.70
C GLU A 163 3.72 -5.00 -5.77
N ALA A 164 2.54 -4.92 -6.41
CA ALA A 164 2.08 -5.91 -7.37
C ALA A 164 2.56 -5.67 -8.81
N ALA A 165 3.03 -4.45 -9.09
CA ALA A 165 3.58 -3.98 -10.36
C ALA A 165 2.83 -4.47 -11.62
N PRO A 166 1.48 -4.36 -11.71
CA PRO A 166 0.84 -4.64 -12.98
C PRO A 166 1.23 -3.58 -14.01
N SER A 167 1.47 -4.01 -15.25
CA SER A 167 1.65 -3.06 -16.34
C SER A 167 0.31 -2.40 -16.67
N VAL A 168 0.35 -1.12 -17.05
CA VAL A 168 -0.85 -0.41 -17.52
C VAL A 168 -0.59 0.03 -18.95
N THR A 169 -1.39 -0.50 -19.87
CA THR A 169 -1.21 -0.27 -21.31
C THR A 169 -2.52 0.09 -21.97
N PHE A 170 -2.42 0.69 -23.15
CA PHE A 170 -3.56 0.77 -24.06
C PHE A 170 -3.53 -0.44 -24.99
N GLY A 171 -4.67 -1.08 -25.19
CA GLY A 171 -4.82 -2.23 -26.07
C GLY A 171 -6.28 -2.44 -26.47
N THR A 172 -6.55 -3.39 -27.35
CA THR A 172 -7.92 -3.72 -27.74
C THR A 172 -8.53 -4.64 -26.68
N VAL A 173 -9.73 -4.31 -26.21
CA VAL A 173 -10.51 -5.18 -25.31
C VAL A 173 -11.76 -5.71 -26.04
N PRO A 174 -12.47 -6.72 -25.49
CA PRO A 174 -13.70 -7.21 -26.11
C PRO A 174 -14.74 -6.11 -26.32
N ARG A 175 -15.57 -6.26 -27.36
CA ARG A 175 -16.59 -5.26 -27.71
C ARG A 175 -17.51 -4.99 -26.51
N GLY A 176 -17.68 -3.72 -26.17
CA GLY A 176 -18.51 -3.26 -25.05
C GLY A 176 -17.76 -3.13 -23.72
N TRP A 177 -16.46 -3.48 -23.68
CA TRP A 177 -15.61 -3.28 -22.50
C TRP A 177 -14.81 -1.99 -22.67
N THR A 178 -14.55 -1.29 -21.58
CA THR A 178 -13.71 -0.08 -21.55
C THR A 178 -12.28 -0.38 -21.10
N SER A 179 -12.12 -1.45 -20.32
CA SER A 179 -10.85 -1.90 -19.78
C SER A 179 -10.89 -3.39 -19.45
N ARG A 180 -9.72 -3.98 -19.18
CA ARG A 180 -9.59 -5.37 -18.76
C ARG A 180 -8.29 -5.61 -18.01
N TYR A 181 -8.40 -6.21 -16.83
CA TYR A 181 -7.27 -6.82 -16.14
C TYR A 181 -7.02 -8.25 -16.64
N HIS A 182 -5.78 -8.50 -17.03
CA HIS A 182 -5.23 -9.82 -17.33
C HIS A 182 -4.48 -10.34 -16.11
N GLU A 183 -4.95 -11.46 -15.58
CA GLU A 183 -4.35 -12.14 -14.43
C GLU A 183 -2.91 -12.61 -14.72
N PRO A 184 -2.13 -12.94 -13.68
CA PRO A 184 -0.81 -13.53 -13.85
C PRO A 184 -0.84 -14.76 -14.78
N PRO A 185 0.21 -14.98 -15.60
CA PRO A 185 1.50 -14.30 -15.57
C PRO A 185 1.54 -12.94 -16.27
N ARG A 186 0.47 -12.55 -16.98
CA ARG A 186 0.46 -11.32 -17.78
C ARG A 186 0.38 -10.07 -16.91
N ASN A 187 -0.37 -10.12 -15.80
CA ASN A 187 -0.44 -9.09 -14.76
C ASN A 187 -0.54 -7.68 -15.37
N GLU A 188 -1.52 -7.48 -16.26
CA GLU A 188 -1.61 -6.29 -17.12
C GLU A 188 -3.02 -5.72 -17.06
N ILE A 189 -3.12 -4.42 -16.79
CA ILE A 189 -4.34 -3.64 -16.96
C ILE A 189 -4.33 -3.02 -18.35
N VAL A 190 -5.30 -3.39 -19.17
CA VAL A 190 -5.48 -2.87 -20.53
C VAL A 190 -6.65 -1.91 -20.53
N ILE A 191 -6.41 -0.67 -20.96
CA ILE A 191 -7.47 0.30 -21.28
C ILE A 191 -7.72 0.26 -22.79
N ASP A 192 -8.98 0.32 -23.23
CA ASP A 192 -9.29 0.30 -24.66
C ASP A 192 -8.58 1.45 -25.40
N THR A 193 -7.90 1.14 -26.51
CA THR A 193 -7.28 2.14 -27.38
C THR A 193 -8.24 3.25 -27.87
N ALA A 194 -9.54 2.98 -27.97
CA ALA A 194 -10.56 3.96 -28.33
C ALA A 194 -10.69 5.07 -27.29
N LEU A 195 -10.25 4.83 -26.05
CA LEU A 195 -10.31 5.78 -24.94
C LEU A 195 -9.06 6.65 -24.82
N ARG A 196 -8.14 6.62 -25.80
CA ARG A 196 -6.92 7.47 -25.78
C ARG A 196 -7.20 8.97 -25.76
N SER A 197 -8.39 9.41 -26.13
CA SER A 197 -8.80 10.81 -26.08
C SER A 197 -9.53 11.19 -24.79
N GLU A 198 -9.79 10.23 -23.90
CA GLU A 198 -10.45 10.50 -22.62
C GLU A 198 -9.59 11.38 -21.70
N SER A 199 -10.25 12.04 -20.76
CA SER A 199 -9.56 12.80 -19.73
C SER A 199 -8.71 11.88 -18.84
N ALA A 200 -7.61 12.41 -18.29
CA ALA A 200 -6.77 11.66 -17.36
C ALA A 200 -7.58 11.17 -16.15
N ASP A 201 -8.60 11.94 -15.78
CA ASP A 201 -9.50 11.60 -14.71
C ASP A 201 -10.42 10.42 -15.10
N ALA A 202 -11.08 10.45 -16.26
CA ALA A 202 -11.87 9.31 -16.72
C ALA A 202 -11.04 8.02 -16.82
N LEU A 203 -9.81 8.13 -17.33
CA LEU A 203 -8.87 7.02 -17.39
C LEU A 203 -8.47 6.52 -16.00
N ALA A 204 -8.27 7.41 -15.02
CA ALA A 204 -7.94 7.04 -13.65
C ALA A 204 -9.09 6.27 -12.96
N ALA A 205 -10.34 6.65 -13.24
CA ALA A 205 -11.51 5.92 -12.74
C ALA A 205 -11.55 4.46 -13.24
N LEU A 206 -11.25 4.26 -14.53
CA LEU A 206 -11.15 2.91 -15.13
C LEU A 206 -9.96 2.13 -14.58
N ILE A 207 -8.83 2.79 -14.36
CA ILE A 207 -7.68 2.15 -13.70
C ILE A 207 -8.06 1.71 -12.27
N ALA A 208 -8.78 2.55 -11.51
CA ALA A 208 -9.24 2.23 -10.16
C ALA A 208 -10.11 0.97 -10.13
N TRP A 209 -11.03 0.84 -11.09
CA TRP A 209 -11.83 -0.37 -11.30
C TRP A 209 -10.96 -1.61 -11.47
N GLU A 210 -10.05 -1.59 -12.45
CA GLU A 210 -9.23 -2.75 -12.80
C GLU A 210 -8.25 -3.10 -11.67
N THR A 211 -7.87 -2.12 -10.86
CA THR A 211 -7.03 -2.33 -9.68
C THR A 211 -7.72 -3.22 -8.65
N VAL A 212 -9.02 -3.03 -8.43
CA VAL A 212 -9.78 -3.90 -7.52
C VAL A 212 -9.82 -5.33 -8.04
N LEU A 213 -10.06 -5.52 -9.34
CA LEU A 213 -10.02 -6.84 -9.97
C LEU A 213 -8.64 -7.49 -9.83
N ALA A 214 -7.58 -6.69 -9.95
CA ALA A 214 -6.22 -7.16 -9.79
C ALA A 214 -5.86 -7.54 -8.34
N ILE A 215 -6.29 -6.74 -7.36
CA ILE A 215 -6.17 -7.05 -5.93
C ILE A 215 -6.88 -8.37 -5.61
N ASN A 216 -8.12 -8.51 -6.06
CA ASN A 216 -8.93 -9.69 -5.76
C ASN A 216 -8.39 -10.95 -6.46
N SER A 217 -7.85 -10.82 -7.68
CA SER A 217 -7.12 -11.91 -8.34
C SER A 217 -5.93 -12.38 -7.50
N LYS A 218 -5.12 -11.46 -6.94
CA LYS A 218 -3.99 -11.82 -6.07
C LYS A 218 -4.45 -12.50 -4.77
N ARG A 219 -5.54 -12.02 -4.15
CA ARG A 219 -6.12 -12.62 -2.93
C ARG A 219 -6.64 -14.03 -3.15
N ARG A 220 -7.23 -14.30 -4.33
CA ARG A 220 -7.76 -15.62 -4.69
C ARG A 220 -6.68 -16.68 -4.87
N GLY A 221 -5.48 -16.29 -5.29
CA GLY A 221 -4.39 -17.23 -5.61
C GLY A 221 -4.65 -18.07 -6.88
N PRO A 222 -3.80 -19.06 -7.19
CA PRO A 222 -3.75 -19.74 -8.50
C PRO A 222 -4.85 -20.80 -8.76
N GLN A 223 -6.03 -20.71 -8.16
CA GLN A 223 -7.04 -21.79 -8.27
C GLN A 223 -7.84 -21.78 -9.59
N SER A 224 -8.19 -22.99 -10.04
CA SER A 224 -8.69 -23.37 -11.37
C SER A 224 -10.12 -22.92 -11.73
N GLU A 225 -10.83 -22.24 -10.83
CA GLU A 225 -12.09 -21.57 -11.11
C GLU A 225 -11.95 -20.11 -10.70
N ARG A 226 -11.92 -19.23 -11.69
CA ARG A 226 -11.82 -17.77 -11.51
C ARG A 226 -12.81 -17.27 -10.45
N TRP A 227 -13.99 -17.87 -10.38
CA TRP A 227 -15.03 -17.61 -9.38
C TRP A 227 -15.57 -18.93 -8.84
N ARG A 228 -15.66 -19.07 -7.51
CA ARG A 228 -16.24 -20.26 -6.88
C ARG A 228 -17.78 -20.29 -7.00
N SER A 229 -18.39 -19.15 -7.29
CA SER A 229 -19.82 -18.98 -7.53
C SER A 229 -20.12 -17.72 -8.35
N GLY A 230 -21.35 -17.62 -8.89
CA GLY A 230 -21.83 -16.38 -9.52
C GLY A 230 -21.89 -15.20 -8.55
N THR A 231 -22.16 -15.46 -7.27
CA THR A 231 -22.19 -14.43 -6.21
C THR A 231 -20.79 -13.84 -5.97
N ASP A 232 -19.74 -14.66 -5.99
CA ASP A 232 -18.36 -14.18 -5.82
C ASP A 232 -17.96 -13.26 -6.98
N CYS A 233 -18.38 -13.60 -8.20
CA CYS A 233 -18.20 -12.76 -9.38
C CYS A 233 -18.91 -11.41 -9.22
N LEU A 234 -20.18 -11.43 -8.79
CA LEU A 234 -20.97 -10.21 -8.60
C LEU A 234 -20.40 -9.31 -7.50
N ASN A 235 -19.96 -9.87 -6.38
CA ASN A 235 -19.36 -9.10 -5.29
C ASN A 235 -18.10 -8.36 -5.73
N GLU A 236 -17.23 -9.03 -6.50
CA GLU A 236 -16.01 -8.38 -7.01
C GLU A 236 -16.32 -7.29 -8.04
N VAL A 237 -17.35 -7.48 -8.88
CA VAL A 237 -17.82 -6.44 -9.80
C VAL A 237 -18.38 -5.24 -9.03
N VAL A 238 -19.18 -5.46 -7.99
CA VAL A 238 -19.74 -4.40 -7.14
C VAL A 238 -18.64 -3.64 -6.39
N ASP A 239 -17.62 -4.35 -5.88
CA ASP A 239 -16.46 -3.72 -5.24
C ASP A 239 -15.68 -2.82 -6.21
N ALA A 240 -15.50 -3.29 -7.46
CA ALA A 240 -14.84 -2.55 -8.52
C ALA A 240 -15.67 -1.33 -8.99
N GLU A 241 -16.98 -1.50 -9.17
CA GLU A 241 -17.94 -0.41 -9.42
C GLU A 241 -17.84 0.65 -8.33
N GLY A 242 -17.82 0.21 -7.07
CA GLY A 242 -17.70 1.11 -5.94
C GLY A 242 -16.37 1.85 -5.92
N ALA A 243 -15.26 1.22 -6.28
CA ALA A 243 -13.96 1.89 -6.36
C ALA A 243 -13.94 2.99 -7.43
N LEU A 244 -14.47 2.69 -8.61
CA LEU A 244 -14.62 3.62 -9.70
C LEU A 244 -15.51 4.82 -9.30
N ALA A 245 -16.69 4.55 -8.71
CA ALA A 245 -17.62 5.58 -8.30
C ALA A 245 -17.03 6.46 -7.18
N ARG A 246 -16.44 5.84 -6.14
CA ARG A 246 -15.79 6.57 -5.03
C ARG A 246 -14.63 7.44 -5.54
N TRP A 247 -13.86 6.96 -6.50
CA TRP A 247 -12.80 7.76 -7.11
C TRP A 247 -13.39 8.99 -7.83
N TRP A 248 -14.41 8.81 -8.67
CA TRP A 248 -15.07 9.91 -9.38
C TRP A 248 -15.71 10.92 -8.42
N ILE A 249 -16.41 10.44 -7.39
CA ILE A 249 -17.03 11.26 -6.34
C ILE A 249 -15.96 12.05 -5.57
N SER A 250 -14.82 11.45 -5.26
CA SER A 250 -13.75 12.16 -4.56
C SER A 250 -13.16 13.31 -5.39
N ARG A 251 -13.31 13.25 -6.71
CA ARG A 251 -12.80 14.26 -7.64
C ARG A 251 -13.81 15.36 -7.96
N TYR A 252 -15.08 15.00 -8.16
CA TYR A 252 -16.13 15.89 -8.69
C TYR A 252 -17.39 15.97 -7.81
N GLY A 253 -17.42 15.27 -6.68
CA GLY A 253 -18.60 15.10 -5.85
C GLY A 253 -19.65 14.16 -6.47
N ARG A 254 -20.76 13.94 -5.75
CA ARG A 254 -21.85 13.04 -6.19
C ARG A 254 -22.59 13.54 -7.42
N GLN A 255 -22.54 14.85 -7.70
CA GLN A 255 -23.14 15.42 -8.91
C GLN A 255 -22.32 15.08 -10.17
N GLY A 256 -21.05 14.71 -10.00
CA GLY A 256 -20.13 14.42 -11.09
C GLY A 256 -19.62 15.67 -11.81
N LEU A 257 -18.95 15.47 -12.94
CA LEU A 257 -18.43 16.55 -13.77
C LEU A 257 -19.59 17.36 -14.37
N ARG A 258 -19.53 18.69 -14.27
CA ARG A 258 -20.64 19.58 -14.67
C ARG A 258 -21.02 19.44 -16.16
N ASP A 259 -20.03 19.33 -17.04
CA ASP A 259 -20.20 19.28 -18.49
C ASP A 259 -19.46 18.05 -19.08
N PRO A 260 -20.03 16.83 -18.96
CA PRO A 260 -19.38 15.60 -19.40
C PRO A 260 -19.43 15.47 -20.93
N ASN A 261 -18.26 15.49 -21.57
CA ASN A 261 -18.15 15.54 -23.03
C ASN A 261 -18.11 14.13 -23.64
N THR A 262 -17.62 13.15 -22.90
CA THR A 262 -17.49 11.77 -23.39
C THR A 262 -18.56 10.83 -22.84
N ALA A 263 -18.77 9.69 -23.51
CA ALA A 263 -19.67 8.66 -23.02
C ALA A 263 -19.17 8.08 -21.68
N THR A 264 -17.85 7.97 -21.53
CA THR A 264 -17.20 7.54 -20.28
C THR A 264 -17.50 8.50 -19.14
N GLU A 265 -17.32 9.80 -19.33
CA GLU A 265 -17.63 10.81 -18.30
C GLU A 265 -19.11 10.80 -17.90
N ARG A 266 -20.03 10.61 -18.87
CA ARG A 266 -21.46 10.46 -18.59
C ARG A 266 -21.78 9.20 -17.78
N MET A 267 -21.14 8.07 -18.09
CA MET A 267 -21.25 6.84 -17.32
C MET A 267 -20.73 7.02 -15.89
N LEU A 268 -19.59 7.68 -15.73
CA LEU A 268 -19.00 7.95 -14.41
C LEU A 268 -19.89 8.87 -13.55
N ASN A 269 -20.48 9.89 -14.16
CA ASN A 269 -21.49 10.74 -13.50
C ASN A 269 -22.70 9.93 -13.04
N TYR A 270 -23.23 9.06 -13.91
CA TYR A 270 -24.37 8.21 -13.57
C TYR A 270 -24.07 7.30 -12.37
N LEU A 271 -22.93 6.62 -12.39
CA LEU A 271 -22.50 5.74 -11.29
C LEU A 271 -22.29 6.53 -9.99
N ALA A 272 -21.74 7.74 -10.04
CA ALA A 272 -21.54 8.58 -8.87
C ALA A 272 -22.86 9.05 -8.21
N GLN A 273 -23.90 9.26 -9.01
CA GLN A 273 -25.22 9.68 -8.51
C GLN A 273 -25.95 8.52 -7.82
N ASP A 274 -25.86 7.33 -8.40
CA ASP A 274 -26.55 6.13 -7.90
C ASP A 274 -25.82 5.45 -6.72
N TYR A 275 -24.51 5.69 -6.56
CA TYR A 275 -23.69 5.13 -5.49
C TYR A 275 -24.18 5.57 -4.10
N ARG A 276 -24.86 4.71 -3.34
CA ARG A 276 -25.45 5.05 -2.03
C ARG A 276 -24.42 5.13 -0.92
#